data_AF-A0A7T8H107-F1
#
_entry.id   AF-A0A7T8H107-F1
#
_cell.length_a   1.000
_cell.length_b   1.000
_cell.length_c   1.000
_cell.angle_alpha   90.00
_cell.angle_beta   90.00
_cell.angle_gamma   90.00
#
_symmetry.space_group_name_H-M   'P 1'
#
loop_
_entity.id
_entity.type
_entity.pdbx_description
1 polymer ?
#
loop_
_entity_poly.entity_id
_entity_poly.type
_entity_poly.pdbx_seq_one_letter_code
_entity_poly.pdbx_strand_id
1 'polypeptide(L)'
;IPCHRFDVGKCYPALYKKLLSSSLLTIPSPRYLRSISRAVTIETGLPYSTIRYLKARIINLKKRERIVTLIIDEIYSAQRVEFIGGKFIGHENNEVTKTVLTFMIKSASGKYMDTVALIP
;
A
#
# COMPACT_ATOMS: atom_id res chain seq x y z
N ILE A 1 7.40 -2.28 11.43
CA ILE A 1 7.98 -2.36 10.07
C ILE A 1 9.08 -1.31 9.99
N PRO A 2 10.37 -1.64 9.85
CA PRO A 2 11.40 -0.61 9.79
C PRO A 2 11.31 0.10 8.44
N CYS A 3 11.14 1.42 8.48
CA CYS A 3 11.06 2.23 7.28
C CYS A 3 12.45 2.27 6.62
N HIS A 4 12.58 1.63 5.45
CA HIS A 4 13.82 1.69 4.69
C HIS A 4 14.04 3.11 4.10
N ARG A 5 15.33 3.41 3.84
CA ARG A 5 16.01 4.71 3.62
C ARG A 5 15.33 5.87 2.86
N PHE A 6 14.16 5.69 2.23
CA PHE A 6 13.50 6.73 1.43
C PHE A 6 12.06 7.08 1.89
N ASP A 7 11.52 6.40 2.91
CA ASP A 7 10.15 6.63 3.41
C ASP A 7 10.03 7.64 4.56
N VAL A 8 11.01 8.54 4.73
CA VAL A 8 11.02 9.53 5.83
C VAL A 8 9.77 10.42 5.81
N GLY A 9 9.28 10.78 4.60
CA GLY A 9 8.06 11.56 4.43
C GLY A 9 6.77 10.84 4.86
N LYS A 10 6.74 9.50 4.81
CA LYS A 10 5.60 8.67 5.21
C LYS A 10 5.65 8.31 6.70
N CYS A 11 6.82 7.93 7.22
CA CYS A 11 6.94 7.48 8.60
C CYS A 11 7.14 8.62 9.61
N TYR A 12 7.78 9.73 9.21
CA TYR A 12 8.10 10.84 10.12
C TYR A 12 7.83 12.21 9.45
N PRO A 13 6.54 12.57 9.25
CA PRO A 13 6.17 13.79 8.53
C PRO A 13 6.69 15.07 9.20
N ALA A 14 6.82 15.09 10.53
CA ALA A 14 7.38 16.22 11.26
C ALA A 14 8.88 16.40 11.00
N LEU A 15 9.66 15.30 10.95
CA LEU A 15 11.08 15.34 10.62
C LEU A 15 11.28 15.77 9.17
N TYR A 16 10.46 15.26 8.24
CA TYR A 16 10.50 15.66 6.83
C TYR A 16 10.29 17.16 6.65
N LYS A 17 9.32 17.75 7.37
CA LYS A 17 9.10 19.21 7.38
C LYS A 17 10.30 19.98 7.93
N LYS A 18 10.93 19.50 9.01
CA LYS A 18 12.14 20.12 9.58
C LYS A 18 13.34 20.05 8.62
N LEU A 19 13.51 18.94 7.92
CA LEU A 19 14.56 18.79 6.91
C LEU A 19 14.32 19.74 5.72
N LEU A 20 13.07 19.86 5.26
CA LEU A 20 12.70 20.81 4.21
C LEU A 20 12.98 22.25 4.64
N SER A 21 12.64 22.63 5.88
CA SER A 21 12.90 23.98 6.40
C SER A 21 14.38 24.26 6.65
N SER A 22 15.18 23.23 6.96
CA SER A 22 16.61 23.38 7.19
C SER A 22 17.42 23.68 5.93
N SER A 23 16.86 23.45 4.73
CA SER A 23 17.52 23.63 3.42
C SER A 23 18.86 22.90 3.23
N LEU A 24 19.22 21.99 4.15
CA LEU A 24 20.46 21.22 4.10
C LEU A 24 20.46 20.16 2.99
N LEU A 25 19.28 19.76 2.51
CA LEU A 25 19.08 18.74 1.49
C LEU A 25 18.04 19.22 0.48
N THR A 26 18.30 19.00 -0.80
CA THR A 26 17.31 19.18 -1.86
C THR A 26 16.34 18.00 -1.85
N ILE A 27 15.21 18.16 -1.17
CA ILE A 27 14.15 17.15 -1.11
C ILE A 27 12.88 17.63 -1.85
N PRO A 28 12.09 16.71 -2.44
CA PRO A 28 10.90 17.10 -3.17
C PRO A 28 9.87 17.80 -2.27
N SER A 29 9.06 18.70 -2.82
CA SER A 29 8.01 19.32 -2.01
C SER A 29 6.90 18.31 -1.65
N PRO A 30 6.21 18.45 -0.50
CA PRO A 30 5.06 17.62 -0.17
C PRO A 30 3.94 17.67 -1.23
N ARG A 31 3.86 18.78 -1.98
CA ARG A 31 2.92 18.92 -3.11
C ARG A 31 3.34 18.02 -4.27
N TYR A 32 4.63 17.99 -4.58
CA TYR A 32 5.18 17.12 -5.61
C TYR A 32 5.05 15.64 -5.24
N LEU A 33 5.33 15.27 -3.98
CA LEU A 33 5.10 13.90 -3.49
C LEU A 33 3.63 13.48 -3.62
N ARG A 34 2.68 14.36 -3.26
CA ARG A 34 1.25 14.10 -3.46
C ARG A 34 0.90 13.94 -4.94
N SER A 35 1.53 14.71 -5.82
CA SER A 35 1.33 14.59 -7.27
C SER A 35 1.79 13.25 -7.81
N ILE A 36 2.99 12.78 -7.43
CA ILE A 36 3.49 11.46 -7.84
C ILE A 36 2.62 10.35 -7.24
N SER A 37 2.23 10.47 -5.98
CA SER A 37 1.40 9.44 -5.33
C SER A 37 0.02 9.31 -5.97
N ARG A 38 -0.53 10.37 -6.56
CA ARG A 38 -1.80 10.34 -7.29
C ARG A 38 -1.75 9.51 -8.58
N ALA A 39 -0.56 9.33 -9.16
CA ALA A 39 -0.40 8.50 -10.36
C ALA A 39 -0.65 7.01 -10.09
N VAL A 40 -0.62 6.58 -8.82
CA VAL A 40 -0.92 5.22 -8.42
C VAL A 40 -2.42 5.10 -8.16
N THR A 41 -3.15 4.55 -9.12
CA THR A 41 -4.55 4.16 -8.96
C THR A 41 -4.61 2.81 -8.24
N ILE A 42 -5.27 2.77 -7.09
CA ILE A 42 -5.50 1.53 -6.34
C ILE A 42 -6.83 0.97 -6.81
N GLU A 43 -6.77 -0.08 -7.63
CA GLU A 43 -7.94 -0.88 -7.99
C GLU A 43 -8.15 -1.96 -6.93
N THR A 44 -9.42 -2.27 -6.64
CA THR A 44 -9.78 -3.33 -5.69
C THR A 44 -9.51 -4.71 -6.30
N GLY A 45 -9.16 -5.69 -5.46
CA GLY A 45 -8.87 -7.05 -5.91
C GLY A 45 -7.46 -7.23 -6.51
N LEU A 46 -7.37 -7.93 -7.64
CA LEU A 46 -6.12 -8.39 -8.29
C LEU A 46 -5.98 -7.83 -9.71
N PRO A 47 -5.70 -6.52 -9.87
CA PRO A 47 -5.50 -5.94 -11.19
C PRO A 47 -4.21 -6.43 -11.85
N TYR A 48 -4.11 -6.29 -13.17
CA TYR A 48 -2.95 -6.73 -13.96
C TYR A 48 -1.63 -6.10 -13.48
N SER A 49 -1.68 -4.84 -13.04
CA SER A 49 -0.54 -4.11 -12.47
C SER A 49 0.02 -4.81 -11.23
N THR A 50 -0.86 -5.24 -10.31
CA THR A 50 -0.50 -5.99 -9.10
C THR A 50 0.10 -7.35 -9.46
N ILE A 51 -0.50 -8.09 -10.39
CA ILE A 51 0.05 -9.38 -10.86
C ILE A 51 1.45 -9.19 -11.46
N ARG A 52 1.65 -8.16 -12.28
CA ARG A 52 2.95 -7.82 -12.87
C ARG A 52 3.99 -7.50 -11.79
N TYR A 53 3.62 -6.70 -10.78
CA TYR A 53 4.48 -6.40 -9.64
C TYR A 53 4.86 -7.66 -8.87
N LEU A 54 3.89 -8.53 -8.53
CA LEU A 54 4.15 -9.78 -7.82
C LEU A 54 5.08 -10.70 -8.60
N LYS A 55 4.87 -10.85 -9.91
CA LYS A 55 5.77 -11.64 -10.78
C LYS A 55 7.21 -11.12 -10.69
N ALA A 56 7.40 -9.82 -10.82
CA ALA A 56 8.73 -9.20 -10.71
C ALA A 56 9.36 -9.41 -9.33
N ARG A 57 8.56 -9.39 -8.25
CA ARG A 57 9.05 -9.64 -6.88
C ARG A 57 9.42 -11.10 -6.66
N ILE A 58 8.59 -12.05 -7.11
CA ILE A 58 8.81 -13.50 -6.93
C ILE A 58 10.05 -13.99 -7.69
N ILE A 59 10.35 -13.40 -8.86
CA ILE A 59 11.57 -13.73 -9.62
C ILE A 59 12.83 -13.51 -8.78
N ASN A 60 12.86 -12.44 -7.98
CA ASN A 60 13.99 -12.08 -7.13
C ASN A 60 14.07 -12.89 -5.82
N LEU A 61 13.08 -13.71 -5.51
CA LEU A 61 13.09 -14.56 -4.31
C LEU A 61 13.86 -15.86 -4.55
N LYS A 62 14.56 -16.33 -3.51
CA LYS A 62 15.25 -17.62 -3.52
C LYS A 62 14.23 -18.74 -3.68
N LYS A 63 14.62 -19.86 -4.30
CA LYS A 63 13.72 -21.02 -4.52
C LYS A 63 13.02 -21.50 -3.24
N ARG A 64 13.72 -21.47 -2.09
CA ARG A 64 13.16 -21.83 -0.78
C ARG A 64 12.08 -20.85 -0.31
N GLU A 65 12.19 -19.58 -0.64
CA GLU A 65 11.25 -18.53 -0.22
C GLU A 65 9.99 -18.47 -1.09
N ARG A 66 9.99 -19.14 -2.24
CA ARG A 66 8.83 -19.26 -3.14
C ARG A 66 7.73 -20.17 -2.60
N ILE A 67 8.04 -20.97 -1.58
CA ILE A 67 7.01 -21.67 -0.81
C ILE A 67 6.37 -20.63 0.09
N VAL A 68 5.09 -20.36 -0.15
CA VAL A 68 4.35 -19.29 0.51
C VAL A 68 3.08 -19.83 1.17
N THR A 69 2.69 -19.19 2.25
CA THR A 69 1.42 -19.34 2.93
C THR A 69 0.53 -18.16 2.56
N LEU A 70 -0.71 -18.46 2.18
CA LEU A 70 -1.75 -17.45 2.01
C LEU A 70 -2.42 -17.21 3.36
N ILE A 71 -2.45 -15.95 3.78
CA ILE A 71 -3.14 -15.46 4.96
C ILE A 71 -4.37 -14.70 4.46
N ILE A 72 -5.53 -15.05 5.00
CA ILE A 72 -6.81 -14.41 4.72
C ILE A 72 -7.28 -13.81 6.03
N ASP A 73 -7.60 -12.53 6.02
CA ASP A 73 -8.04 -11.78 7.21
C ASP A 73 -9.12 -10.77 6.85
N GLU A 74 -9.95 -10.40 7.82
CA GLU A 74 -11.03 -9.43 7.65
C GLU A 74 -10.78 -8.22 8.55
N ILE A 75 -10.53 -7.06 7.93
CA ILE A 75 -10.20 -5.83 8.64
C ILE A 75 -11.47 -5.00 8.81
N TYR A 76 -11.88 -4.77 10.06
CA TYR A 76 -12.98 -3.83 10.36
C TYR A 76 -12.55 -2.40 10.07
N SER A 77 -13.30 -1.74 9.17
CA SER A 77 -13.09 -0.35 8.81
C SER A 77 -14.19 0.54 9.41
N ALA A 78 -13.90 1.83 9.53
CA ALA A 78 -14.92 2.78 9.94
C ALA A 78 -15.95 2.94 8.82
N GLN A 79 -17.23 2.80 9.15
CA GLN A 79 -18.34 2.97 8.22
C GLN A 79 -18.46 4.43 7.77
N ARG A 80 -17.92 4.74 6.58
CA ARG A 80 -17.86 6.09 6.02
C ARG A 80 -17.92 6.01 4.51
N VAL A 81 -18.69 6.91 3.90
CA VAL A 81 -18.65 7.12 2.46
C VAL A 81 -17.89 8.41 2.18
N GLU A 82 -16.84 8.32 1.37
CA GLU A 82 -16.02 9.47 0.99
C GLU A 82 -16.16 9.76 -0.51
N PHE A 83 -16.25 11.04 -0.86
CA PHE A 83 -16.26 11.47 -2.26
C PHE A 83 -14.87 12.00 -2.64
N ILE A 84 -14.15 11.25 -3.46
CA ILE A 84 -12.78 11.57 -3.86
C ILE A 84 -12.66 11.47 -5.38
N GLY A 85 -12.26 12.57 -6.02
CA GLY A 85 -11.95 12.57 -7.46
C GLY A 85 -13.12 12.19 -8.36
N GLY A 86 -14.36 12.54 -7.97
CA GLY A 86 -15.57 12.25 -8.75
C GLY A 86 -16.18 10.87 -8.48
N LYS A 87 -15.64 10.09 -7.53
CA LYS A 87 -16.13 8.76 -7.18
C LYS A 87 -16.48 8.69 -5.69
N PHE A 88 -17.55 7.96 -5.39
CA PHE A 88 -17.86 7.55 -4.03
C PHE A 88 -17.05 6.29 -3.68
N ILE A 89 -16.49 6.27 -2.47
CA ILE A 89 -15.66 5.19 -1.93
C ILE A 89 -16.22 4.81 -0.56
N GLY A 90 -16.13 3.54 -0.18
CA GLY A 90 -16.61 3.04 1.12
C GLY A 90 -18.06 2.56 1.09
N HIS A 91 -18.57 2.23 -0.09
CA HIS A 91 -19.87 1.58 -0.23
C HIS A 91 -19.77 0.42 -1.24
N GLU A 92 -20.56 -0.62 -1.02
CA GLU A 92 -20.78 -1.73 -1.94
C GLU A 92 -22.28 -1.94 -2.07
N ASN A 93 -22.81 -2.03 -3.29
CA ASN A 93 -24.26 -2.18 -3.54
C ASN A 93 -25.16 -1.15 -2.83
N ASN A 94 -24.71 0.11 -2.74
CA ASN A 94 -25.34 1.22 -1.98
C ASN A 94 -25.38 1.04 -0.44
N GLU A 95 -24.73 0.02 0.11
CA GLU A 95 -24.54 -0.15 1.54
C GLU A 95 -23.12 0.24 1.97
N VAL A 96 -22.99 0.79 3.17
CA VAL A 96 -21.69 1.20 3.68
C VAL A 96 -20.88 -0.02 4.06
N THR A 97 -19.69 -0.15 3.48
CA THR A 97 -18.80 -1.29 3.72
C THR A 97 -18.25 -1.23 5.14
N LYS A 98 -18.43 -2.32 5.91
CA LYS A 98 -18.00 -2.40 7.31
C LYS A 98 -16.63 -3.04 7.47
N THR A 99 -16.27 -3.91 6.54
CA THR A 99 -15.07 -4.73 6.59
C THR A 99 -14.33 -4.66 5.27
N VAL A 100 -13.07 -5.06 5.26
CA VAL A 100 -12.26 -5.22 4.05
C VAL A 100 -11.57 -6.56 4.14
N LEU A 101 -11.88 -7.46 3.21
CA LEU A 101 -11.21 -8.74 3.07
C LEU A 101 -9.80 -8.53 2.53
N THR A 102 -8.82 -9.05 3.25
CA THR A 102 -7.40 -8.88 2.96
C THR A 102 -6.74 -10.21 2.65
N PHE A 103 -6.05 -10.27 1.52
CA PHE A 103 -5.21 -11.40 1.15
C PHE A 103 -3.74 -11.01 1.27
N MET A 104 -3.00 -11.74 2.07
CA MET A 104 -1.57 -11.52 2.30
C MET A 104 -0.79 -12.79 1.98
N ILE A 105 0.34 -12.65 1.32
CA ILE A 105 1.25 -13.76 1.03
C ILE A 105 2.45 -13.63 1.94
N LYS A 106 2.76 -14.69 2.69
CA LYS A 106 3.95 -14.78 3.54
C LYS A 106 4.80 -15.97 3.11
N SER A 107 6.10 -15.77 2.99
CA SER A 107 7.03 -16.88 2.73
C SER A 107 7.11 -17.82 3.94
N ALA A 108 7.07 -19.12 3.69
CA ALA A 108 7.16 -20.13 4.73
C ALA A 108 8.58 -20.26 5.32
N SER A 109 9.61 -19.91 4.52
CA SER A 109 11.02 -20.12 4.86
C SER A 109 11.83 -18.83 4.93
N GLY A 110 11.19 -17.68 4.76
CA GLY A 110 11.85 -16.38 4.67
C GLY A 110 11.08 -15.27 5.38
N LYS A 111 11.60 -14.04 5.26
CA LYS A 111 10.97 -12.84 5.83
C LYS A 111 10.02 -12.12 4.86
N TYR A 112 9.90 -12.63 3.63
CA TYR A 112 9.03 -12.02 2.63
C TYR A 112 7.57 -12.10 3.07
N MET A 113 6.89 -10.96 3.05
CA MET A 113 5.48 -10.82 3.36
C MET A 113 4.95 -9.62 2.59
N ASP A 114 3.82 -9.78 1.91
CA ASP A 114 3.22 -8.70 1.12
C ASP A 114 1.69 -8.82 1.08
N THR A 115 1.00 -7.68 1.07
CA THR A 115 -0.46 -7.62 0.91
C THR A 115 -0.77 -7.59 -0.57
N VAL A 116 -1.65 -8.49 -1.00
CA VAL A 116 -1.80 -8.82 -2.42
C VAL A 116 -3.14 -8.37 -2.97
N ALA A 117 -4.19 -8.43 -2.16
CA ALA A 117 -5.50 -7.92 -2.53
C ALA A 117 -6.21 -7.37 -1.30
N LEU A 118 -6.94 -6.29 -1.52
CA LEU A 118 -7.92 -5.73 -0.60
C LEU A 118 -9.24 -5.68 -1.36
N ILE A 119 -10.26 -6.30 -0.79
CA ILE A 119 -11.60 -6.36 -1.35
C ILE A 119 -12.53 -5.77 -0.29
N PRO A 120 -13.18 -4.63 -0.58
CA PRO A 120 -14.22 -4.09 0.30
C PRO A 120 -15.37 -5.09 0.43
#